data_AF-A0A524Q3N5-F1
#
_entry.id   AF-A0A524Q3N5-F1
#
_cell.length_a   1.000
_cell.length_b   1.000
_cell.length_c   1.000
_cell.angle_alpha   90.00
_cell.angle_beta   90.00
_cell.angle_gamma   90.00
#
_symmetry.space_group_name_H-M   'P 1'
#
loop_
_entity.id
_entity.type
_entity.pdbx_description
1 polymer ?
#
loop_
_entity_poly.entity_id
_entity_poly.type
_entity_poly.pdbx_seq_one_letter_code
_entity_poly.pdbx_strand_id
1 'polypeptide(L)' 'MREGRKNKLSMVVFSGDMDKLLAAFIIATGAAAMGMEVVMFFTFWGTP' A
#
# COMPACT_ATOMS: atom_id res chain seq x y z
N MET A 1 -5.29 9.91 27.17
CA MET A 1 -4.95 8.59 26.62
C MET A 1 -4.00 8.81 25.47
N ARG A 2 -2.79 8.21 25.48
CA ARG A 2 -1.98 8.18 24.26
C ARG A 2 -2.77 7.33 23.27
N GLU A 3 -3.30 7.95 22.23
CA GLU A 3 -3.86 7.24 21.09
C GLU A 3 -2.77 6.26 20.64
N GLY A 4 -2.99 4.96 20.85
CA GLY A 4 -2.05 3.94 20.40
C GLY A 4 -1.85 4.15 18.91
N ARG A 5 -0.59 4.21 18.45
CA ARG A 5 -0.29 4.43 17.02
C ARG A 5 -1.19 3.50 16.19
N LYS A 6 -2.09 4.07 15.40
CA LYS A 6 -2.86 3.30 14.41
C LYS A 6 -1.85 2.57 13.53
N ASN A 7 -2.02 1.26 13.35
CA ASN A 7 -1.14 0.48 12.47
C ASN A 7 -1.27 1.04 11.06
N LYS A 8 -0.14 1.43 10.44
CA LYS A 8 -0.11 2.01 9.09
C LYS A 8 0.80 1.22 8.17
N LEU A 9 0.40 1.10 6.91
CA LEU A 9 1.22 0.57 5.82
C LEU A 9 1.42 1.71 4.80
N SER A 10 2.67 2.15 4.64
CA SER A 10 3.04 3.08 3.57
C SER A 10 3.94 2.36 2.57
N MET A 11 3.60 2.41 1.28
CA MET A 11 4.42 1.80 0.23
C MET A 11 4.57 2.71 -0.99
N VAL A 12 5.72 2.59 -1.67
CA VAL A 12 5.98 3.21 -2.97
C VAL A 12 5.79 2.16 -4.06
N VAL A 13 4.96 2.45 -5.05
CA VAL A 13 4.72 1.60 -6.22
C VAL A 13 5.43 2.22 -7.41
N PHE A 14 6.62 1.69 -7.72
CA PHE A 14 7.51 2.21 -8.75
C PHE A 14 7.35 1.51 -10.11
N SER A 15 6.97 0.23 -10.12
CA SER A 15 6.90 -0.59 -11.34
C SER A 15 5.47 -0.68 -11.88
N GLY A 16 5.34 -0.67 -13.21
CA GLY A 16 4.09 -0.90 -13.94
C GLY A 16 3.91 -2.35 -14.41
N ASP A 17 4.82 -3.26 -14.05
CA ASP A 17 4.68 -4.67 -14.42
C ASP A 17 3.46 -5.25 -13.71
N MET A 18 2.60 -5.95 -14.47
CA MET A 18 1.29 -6.40 -14.00
C MET A 18 1.37 -7.27 -12.72
N ASP A 19 2.34 -8.16 -12.65
CA ASP A 19 2.56 -9.05 -11.50
C ASP A 19 2.92 -8.26 -10.23
N LYS A 20 3.75 -7.22 -10.37
CA LYS A 20 4.15 -6.36 -9.24
C LYS A 20 3.03 -5.45 -8.79
N LEU A 21 2.26 -4.90 -9.73
CA LEU A 21 1.05 -4.12 -9.41
C LEU A 21 0.04 -4.99 -8.65
N LEU A 22 -0.23 -6.21 -9.14
CA LEU A 22 -1.14 -7.13 -8.48
C LEU A 22 -0.66 -7.50 -7.07
N ALA A 23 0.64 -7.78 -6.91
CA ALA A 23 1.23 -8.05 -5.59
C ALA A 23 1.08 -6.86 -4.64
N ALA A 24 1.35 -5.63 -5.10
CA ALA A 24 1.19 -4.42 -4.30
C ALA A 24 -0.26 -4.25 -3.83
N PHE A 25 -1.24 -4.49 -4.71
CA PHE A 25 -2.65 -4.42 -4.35
C PHE A 25 -3.09 -5.53 -3.40
N ILE A 26 -2.59 -6.77 -3.55
CA ILE A 26 -2.89 -7.86 -2.60
C ILE A 26 -2.43 -7.48 -1.19
N ILE A 27 -1.20 -6.96 -1.05
CA ILE A 27 -0.64 -6.55 0.24
C ILE A 27 -1.45 -5.37 0.82
N ALA A 28 -1.73 -4.34 0.01
CA ALA A 28 -2.50 -3.19 0.43
C ALA A 28 -3.91 -3.58 0.91
N THR A 29 -4.58 -4.47 0.17
CA THR A 29 -5.93 -4.93 0.50
C THR A 29 -5.93 -5.77 1.77
N GLY A 30 -4.94 -6.65 1.94
CA GLY A 30 -4.78 -7.43 3.17
C GLY A 30 -4.55 -6.54 4.40
N ALA A 31 -3.70 -5.52 4.28
CA ALA A 31 -3.46 -4.55 5.35
C ALA A 31 -4.71 -3.73 5.68
N ALA A 32 -5.44 -3.27 4.66
CA ALA A 32 -6.71 -2.57 4.85
C ALA A 32 -7.75 -3.45 5.56
N ALA A 33 -7.84 -4.73 5.19
CA ALA A 33 -8.74 -5.70 5.84
C ALA A 33 -8.39 -5.96 7.32
N MET A 34 -7.12 -5.82 7.69
CA MET A 34 -6.66 -5.88 9.09
C MET A 34 -6.86 -4.57 9.87
N GLY A 35 -7.55 -3.58 9.28
CA GLY A 35 -7.82 -2.28 9.90
C GLY A 35 -6.61 -1.34 9.93
N MET A 36 -5.59 -1.59 9.10
CA MET A 36 -4.46 -0.68 8.96
C MET A 36 -4.81 0.51 8.05
N GLU A 37 -4.25 1.68 8.34
CA GLU A 37 -4.28 2.82 7.42
C GLU A 37 -3.27 2.58 6.31
N VAL A 38 -3.74 2.51 5.06
CA VAL A 38 -2.88 2.19 3.90
C VAL A 38 -2.65 3.45 3.06
N VAL A 39 -1.38 3.73 2.77
CA VAL A 39 -0.94 4.81 1.87
C VAL A 39 -0.10 4.19 0.75
N MET A 40 -0.56 4.33 -0.49
CA MET A 40 0.17 3.90 -1.67
C MET A 40 0.59 5.14 -2.47
N PHE A 41 1.89 5.31 -2.67
CA PHE A 41 2.44 6.37 -3.51
C PHE A 41 2.92 5.79 -4.83
N PHE A 42 2.18 6.07 -5.91
CA PHE A 42 2.51 5.63 -7.26
C PHE A 42 3.43 6.65 -7.91
N THR A 43 4.51 6.18 -8.54
CA THR A 43 5.49 7.04 -9.20
C THR A 43 6.23 6.31 -10.32
N PHE A 44 6.89 7.05 -11.21
CA PHE A 44 7.64 6.58 -12.37
C PHE A 44 6.81 5.63 -13.25
N TRP A 45 7.18 4.36 -13.35
CA TRP A 45 6.51 3.39 -14.22
C TRP A 45 5.22 2.84 -13.61
N GLY A 46 4.92 3.17 -12.35
CA GLY A 46 3.68 2.79 -11.67
C GLY A 46 2.52 3.77 -11.91
N THR A 47 2.72 4.85 -12.67
CA THR A 47 1.66 5.78 -13.10
C THR A 47 1.26 5.52 -14.55
N PRO A 48 0.03 5.90 -14.98
CA PRO A 48 -0.41 5.78 -16.38
C PRO A 48 0.51 6.48 -17.39
#